data_AF-A0A8X7BDQ5-F1
#
_entry.id   AF-A0A8X7BDQ5-F1
#
_cell.length_a   1.000
_cell.length_b   1.000
_cell.length_c   1.000
_cell.angle_alpha   90.00
_cell.angle_beta   90.00
_cell.angle_gamma   90.00
#
_symmetry.space_group_name_H-M   'P 1'
#
loop_
_entity.id
_entity.type
_entity.pdbx_description
1 polymer ?
#
loop_
_entity_poly.entity_id
_entity_poly.type
_entity_poly.pdbx_seq_one_letter_code
_entity_poly.pdbx_strand_id
1 'polypeptide(L)'
;MYKPEEWRLFIGSSKKSSKAVLLHNGNRYVSVPVGHSVHLKECYENLEFILNKLSYSDHKWTICGDLKDSRDRKQHYVKQTWPVRKALIPGVKNVERQSLVDPKKILFPPLHIKLGLMKQFVKALDKEGECFKYLCEQFPGLSDDNLKEGIFVGPDIRKLLKYETFVTKMEMKEKKCLEFI
;
A
#
# COMPACT_ATOMS: atom_id res chain seq x y z
N MET A 1 18.01 27.81 3.41
CA MET A 1 17.83 27.64 1.95
C MET A 1 17.07 26.34 1.74
N TYR A 2 15.95 26.38 1.02
CA TYR A 2 15.07 25.22 0.79
C TYR A 2 15.67 24.28 -0.26
N LYS A 3 15.62 22.97 0.01
CA LYS A 3 16.12 21.90 -0.87
C LYS A 3 15.03 20.86 -1.11
N PRO A 4 14.42 20.77 -2.30
CA PRO A 4 13.34 19.84 -2.59
C PRO A 4 13.66 18.37 -2.28
N GLU A 5 14.90 17.94 -2.53
CA GLU A 5 15.38 16.57 -2.33
C GLU A 5 15.34 16.10 -0.87
N GLU A 6 15.29 17.04 0.09
CA GLU A 6 15.17 16.74 1.51
C GLU A 6 13.71 16.48 1.93
N TRP A 7 12.75 16.64 1.02
CA TRP A 7 11.32 16.50 1.30
C TRP A 7 10.67 15.45 0.41
N ARG A 8 9.64 14.80 0.95
CA ARG A 8 8.75 13.89 0.23
C ARG A 8 7.31 14.33 0.43
N LEU A 9 6.52 14.24 -0.63
CA LEU A 9 5.11 14.61 -0.62
C LEU A 9 4.27 13.39 -0.26
N PHE A 10 3.60 13.43 0.88
CA PHE A 10 2.58 12.46 1.24
C PHE A 10 1.22 12.90 0.71
N ILE A 11 0.59 12.08 -0.12
CA ILE A 11 -0.79 12.28 -0.57
C ILE A 11 -1.65 11.17 0.00
N GLY A 12 -2.47 11.53 0.99
CA GLY A 12 -3.48 10.65 1.55
C GLY A 12 -4.84 11.06 0.99
N SER A 13 -5.42 10.24 0.12
CA SER A 13 -6.77 10.45 -0.37
C SER A 13 -7.71 9.37 0.15
N SER A 14 -8.96 9.76 0.40
CA SER A 14 -10.06 8.92 0.81
C SER A 14 -11.25 9.20 -0.09
N LYS A 15 -12.32 8.40 0.06
CA LYS A 15 -13.58 8.63 -0.68
C LYS A 15 -14.20 10.01 -0.43
N LYS A 16 -13.84 10.69 0.67
CA LYS A 16 -14.48 11.93 1.12
C LYS A 16 -13.52 13.10 1.28
N SER A 17 -12.21 12.89 1.21
CA SER A 17 -11.24 13.95 1.48
C SER A 17 -9.85 13.59 0.95
N SER A 18 -9.08 14.62 0.62
CA SER A 18 -7.69 14.50 0.20
C SER A 18 -6.82 15.41 1.06
N LYS A 19 -5.65 14.90 1.44
CA LYS A 19 -4.63 15.61 2.20
C LYS A 19 -3.28 15.47 1.51
N ALA A 20 -2.56 16.57 1.43
CA ALA A 20 -1.21 16.65 0.92
C ALA A 20 -0.32 17.26 2.01
N VAL A 21 0.75 16.55 2.38
CA VAL A 21 1.65 16.92 3.47
C VAL A 21 3.08 16.70 3.04
N LEU A 22 3.95 17.68 3.23
CA LEU A 22 5.39 17.52 3.05
C LEU A 22 6.01 16.93 4.31
N LEU A 23 6.81 15.89 4.13
CA LEU A 23 7.55 15.21 5.19
C LEU A 23 9.04 15.37 4.92
N HIS A 24 9.81 15.76 5.93
CA HIS A 24 11.26 15.84 5.80
C HIS A 24 11.89 14.44 5.87
N ASN A 25 12.85 14.18 5.00
CA ASN A 25 13.60 12.94 4.95
C ASN A 25 14.44 12.79 6.23
N GLY A 26 14.24 11.70 6.97
CA GLY A 26 14.85 11.52 8.30
C GLY A 26 14.10 12.20 9.45
N ASN A 27 12.88 12.71 9.22
CA ASN A 27 11.96 13.22 10.25
C ASN A 27 12.57 14.28 11.20
N ARG A 28 13.57 15.05 10.73
CA ARG A 28 14.25 16.09 11.53
C ARG A 28 13.38 17.33 11.76
N TYR A 29 12.44 17.57 10.86
CA TYR A 29 11.50 18.68 10.93
C TYR A 29 10.06 18.16 10.98
N VAL A 30 9.18 19.00 11.52
CA VAL A 30 7.75 18.75 11.57
C VAL A 30 7.16 18.66 10.16
N SER A 31 6.10 17.87 10.03
CA SER A 31 5.35 17.75 8.77
C SER A 31 4.66 19.07 8.42
N VAL A 32 4.74 19.49 7.15
CA VAL A 32 4.15 20.74 6.67
C VAL A 32 2.91 20.40 5.84
N PRO A 33 1.68 20.72 6.30
CA PRO A 33 0.49 20.54 5.50
C PRO A 33 0.50 21.52 4.33
N VAL A 34 0.41 21.00 3.10
CA VAL A 34 0.43 21.81 1.87
C VAL A 34 -0.89 21.77 1.10
N GLY A 35 -1.80 20.87 1.48
CA GLY A 35 -3.13 20.83 0.92
C GLY A 35 -4.09 20.01 1.77
N HIS A 36 -5.32 20.50 1.91
CA HIS A 36 -6.42 19.78 2.52
C HIS A 36 -7.71 20.10 1.77
N SER A 37 -8.47 19.09 1.40
CA SER A 37 -9.81 19.26 0.83
C SER A 37 -10.75 18.18 1.34
N VAL A 38 -11.97 18.58 1.65
CA VAL A 38 -13.09 17.70 2.03
C VAL A 38 -14.04 17.40 0.86
N HIS A 39 -13.72 17.91 -0.32
CA HIS A 39 -14.53 17.73 -1.53
C HIS A 39 -13.78 16.99 -2.64
N LEU A 40 -12.45 16.96 -2.59
CA LEU A 40 -11.63 16.22 -3.54
C LEU A 40 -11.48 14.77 -3.11
N LYS A 41 -12.11 13.88 -3.87
CA LYS A 41 -11.93 12.42 -3.78
C LYS A 41 -10.69 11.97 -4.55
N GLU A 42 -10.24 10.75 -4.26
CA GLU A 42 -9.17 10.08 -5.00
C GLU A 42 -9.64 9.79 -6.44
N CYS A 43 -9.32 10.70 -7.37
CA CYS A 43 -9.46 10.47 -8.81
C CYS A 43 -8.34 11.19 -9.55
N TYR A 44 -8.07 10.75 -10.77
CA TYR A 44 -6.97 11.26 -11.59
C TYR A 44 -7.01 12.78 -11.76
N GLU A 45 -8.17 13.34 -12.10
CA GLU A 45 -8.34 14.78 -12.37
C GLU A 45 -8.03 15.61 -11.13
N ASN A 46 -8.48 15.15 -9.96
CA ASN A 46 -8.24 15.84 -8.70
C ASN A 46 -6.76 15.77 -8.30
N LEU A 47 -6.10 14.64 -8.53
CA LEU A 47 -4.66 14.49 -8.27
C LEU A 47 -3.83 15.37 -9.19
N GLU A 48 -4.16 15.40 -10.48
CA GLU A 48 -3.55 16.31 -11.46
C GLU A 48 -3.71 17.77 -11.03
N PHE A 49 -4.93 18.16 -10.64
CA PHE A 49 -5.21 19.49 -10.13
C PHE A 49 -4.37 19.83 -8.89
N ILE A 50 -4.26 18.92 -7.91
CA ILE A 50 -3.45 19.13 -6.71
C ILE A 50 -1.97 19.28 -7.07
N LEU A 51 -1.43 18.40 -7.94
CA LEU A 51 -0.02 18.45 -8.34
C LEU A 51 0.32 19.74 -9.10
N ASN A 52 -0.59 20.21 -9.95
CA ASN A 52 -0.44 21.48 -10.65
C ASN A 52 -0.46 22.66 -9.67
N LYS A 53 -1.36 22.65 -8.68
CA LYS A 53 -1.43 23.70 -7.64
C LYS A 53 -0.21 23.74 -6.72
N LEU A 54 0.46 22.60 -6.54
CA LEU A 54 1.69 22.49 -5.76
C LEU A 54 2.96 22.77 -6.58
N SER A 55 2.82 23.13 -7.87
CA SER A 55 3.94 23.28 -8.80
C SER A 55 4.90 22.08 -8.76
N TYR A 56 4.34 20.86 -8.75
CA TYR A 56 5.12 19.63 -8.59
C TYR A 56 6.25 19.49 -9.63
N SER A 57 6.06 20.04 -10.84
CA SER A 57 7.06 20.08 -11.92
C SER A 57 8.40 20.69 -11.48
N ASP A 58 8.36 21.64 -10.55
CA ASP A 58 9.52 22.44 -10.14
C ASP A 58 10.30 21.71 -9.04
N HIS A 59 9.57 21.01 -8.17
CA HIS A 59 10.13 20.36 -6.99
C HIS A 59 10.48 18.89 -7.22
N LYS A 60 9.69 18.18 -8.03
CA LYS A 60 9.86 16.75 -8.36
C LYS A 60 10.08 15.87 -7.11
N TRP A 61 9.35 16.17 -6.04
CA TRP A 61 9.42 15.44 -4.78
C TRP A 61 9.14 13.96 -4.98
N THR A 62 9.75 13.11 -4.17
CA THR A 62 9.30 11.72 -4.06
C THR A 62 7.90 11.71 -3.46
N ILE A 63 6.95 11.02 -4.09
CA ILE A 63 5.57 10.93 -3.61
C ILE A 63 5.40 9.64 -2.81
N CYS A 64 4.84 9.78 -1.62
CA CYS A 64 4.41 8.67 -0.77
C CYS A 64 2.89 8.66 -0.73
N GLY A 65 2.26 7.60 -1.21
CA GLY A 65 0.81 7.52 -1.24
C GLY A 65 0.33 6.17 -1.77
N ASP A 66 -0.82 5.73 -1.25
CA ASP A 66 -1.48 4.51 -1.69
C ASP A 66 -2.52 4.86 -2.76
N LEU A 67 -2.03 5.19 -3.96
CA LEU A 67 -2.86 5.57 -5.11
C LEU A 67 -3.46 4.30 -5.74
N LYS A 68 -4.73 4.02 -5.48
CA LYS A 68 -5.37 2.71 -5.67
C LYS A 68 -6.18 2.54 -6.95
N ASP A 69 -6.22 3.54 -7.82
CA ASP A 69 -7.19 3.59 -8.93
C ASP A 69 -6.88 2.60 -10.07
N SER A 70 -5.61 2.17 -10.23
CA SER A 70 -5.20 1.32 -11.36
C SER A 70 -5.48 -0.18 -11.20
N ARG A 71 -6.39 -0.60 -10.32
CA ARG A 71 -6.63 -2.03 -10.05
C ARG A 71 -7.67 -2.61 -11.01
N ASP A 72 -7.25 -3.55 -11.85
CA ASP A 72 -8.17 -4.39 -12.64
C ASP A 72 -9.07 -5.17 -11.70
N ARG A 73 -10.33 -4.74 -11.54
CA ARG A 73 -11.28 -5.36 -10.61
C ARG A 73 -11.83 -6.69 -11.11
N LYS A 74 -11.73 -6.98 -12.41
CA LYS A 74 -12.38 -8.15 -13.03
C LYS A 74 -11.45 -9.37 -13.02
N GLN A 75 -10.17 -9.18 -13.36
CA GLN A 75 -9.22 -10.30 -13.47
C GLN A 75 -8.38 -10.51 -12.21
N HIS A 76 -8.50 -9.64 -11.19
CA HIS A 76 -7.65 -9.64 -9.99
C HIS A 76 -7.56 -11.00 -9.29
N TYR A 77 -8.68 -11.72 -9.19
CA TYR A 77 -8.78 -12.98 -8.46
C TYR A 77 -8.64 -14.23 -9.32
N VAL A 78 -8.58 -14.06 -10.66
CA VAL A 78 -8.54 -15.17 -11.61
C VAL A 78 -7.13 -15.40 -12.14
N LYS A 79 -6.35 -14.32 -12.28
CA LYS A 79 -5.03 -14.37 -12.91
C LYS A 79 -3.91 -14.45 -11.88
N GLN A 80 -3.21 -15.58 -11.88
CA GLN A 80 -2.11 -15.86 -10.94
C GLN A 80 -0.77 -15.25 -11.38
N THR A 81 -0.49 -15.21 -12.69
CA THR A 81 0.75 -14.67 -13.25
C THR A 81 0.50 -13.43 -14.08
N TRP A 82 1.15 -12.34 -13.68
CA TRP A 82 1.10 -11.06 -14.38
C TRP A 82 2.43 -10.84 -15.12
N PRO A 83 2.42 -10.64 -16.44
CA PRO A 83 3.65 -10.34 -17.16
C PRO A 83 4.22 -9.02 -16.66
N VAL A 84 5.54 -8.97 -16.47
CA VAL A 84 6.24 -7.74 -16.08
C VAL A 84 5.90 -6.64 -17.08
N ARG A 85 5.42 -5.50 -16.56
CA ARG A 85 5.11 -4.33 -17.39
C ARG A 85 6.41 -3.65 -17.79
N LYS A 86 6.74 -3.72 -19.08
CA LYS A 86 7.89 -3.02 -19.68
C LYS A 86 7.62 -1.53 -19.94
N ALA A 87 6.35 -1.17 -20.17
CA ALA A 87 5.92 0.21 -20.43
C ALA A 87 4.50 0.46 -19.92
N LEU A 88 4.21 1.72 -19.57
CA LEU A 88 2.88 2.20 -19.13
C LEU A 88 2.23 2.98 -20.29
N ILE A 89 1.83 2.27 -21.33
CA ILE A 89 1.18 2.88 -22.51
C ILE A 89 -0.32 3.02 -22.23
N PRO A 90 -0.90 4.24 -22.27
CA PRO A 90 -2.34 4.43 -22.13
C PRO A 90 -3.14 3.59 -23.14
N GLY A 91 -4.25 3.01 -22.71
CA GLY A 91 -5.10 2.11 -23.51
C GLY A 91 -4.64 0.64 -23.52
N VAL A 92 -3.48 0.30 -22.96
CA VAL A 92 -2.93 -1.06 -22.96
C VAL A 92 -2.89 -1.64 -21.54
N LYS A 93 -3.33 -2.91 -21.37
CA LYS A 93 -3.21 -3.67 -20.10
C LYS A 93 -3.73 -2.90 -18.87
N ASN A 94 -4.91 -2.27 -19.00
CA ASN A 94 -5.61 -1.50 -17.95
C ASN A 94 -4.89 -0.22 -17.49
N VAL A 95 -3.97 0.32 -18.29
CA VAL A 95 -3.44 1.68 -18.09
C VAL A 95 -4.39 2.63 -18.78
N GLU A 96 -5.31 3.26 -18.04
CA GLU A 96 -6.31 4.15 -18.66
C GLU A 96 -5.73 5.50 -19.06
N ARG A 97 -4.72 6.00 -18.31
CA ARG A 97 -4.19 7.35 -18.46
C ARG A 97 -2.68 7.38 -18.33
N GLN A 98 -2.07 8.44 -18.87
CA GLN A 98 -0.64 8.69 -18.71
C GLN A 98 -0.30 8.93 -17.24
N SER A 99 0.86 8.45 -16.81
CA SER A 99 1.31 8.66 -15.43
C SER A 99 1.53 10.16 -15.16
N LEU A 100 0.93 10.69 -14.11
CA LEU A 100 1.10 12.08 -13.67
C LEU A 100 2.49 12.35 -13.09
N VAL A 101 3.17 11.29 -12.64
CA VAL A 101 4.41 11.36 -11.86
C VAL A 101 5.31 10.24 -12.35
N ASP A 102 6.63 10.48 -12.40
CA ASP A 102 7.58 9.42 -12.73
C ASP A 102 7.41 8.24 -11.75
N PRO A 103 7.15 7.01 -12.22
CA PRO A 103 7.04 5.83 -11.36
C PRO A 103 8.26 5.62 -10.45
N LYS A 104 9.46 6.05 -10.86
CA LYS A 104 10.68 5.98 -10.04
C LYS A 104 10.66 6.94 -8.84
N LYS A 105 9.78 7.93 -8.86
CA LYS A 105 9.57 8.92 -7.78
C LYS A 105 8.41 8.52 -6.86
N ILE A 106 7.78 7.37 -7.07
CA ILE A 106 6.72 6.85 -6.20
C ILE A 106 7.35 5.91 -5.17
N LEU A 107 7.24 6.28 -3.89
CA LEU A 107 7.60 5.44 -2.77
C LEU A 107 6.34 4.81 -2.20
N PHE A 108 6.24 3.49 -2.30
CA PHE A 108 5.22 2.77 -1.57
C PHE A 108 5.69 2.55 -0.13
N PRO A 109 4.95 3.01 0.89
CA PRO A 109 5.33 2.76 2.27
C PRO A 109 5.29 1.24 2.54
N PRO A 110 6.42 0.61 2.93
CA PRO A 110 6.52 -0.85 3.05
C PRO A 110 5.46 -1.48 3.95
N LEU A 111 5.03 -0.73 4.98
CA LEU A 111 4.04 -1.19 5.93
C LEU A 111 2.65 -1.40 5.31
N HIS A 112 2.20 -0.51 4.42
CA HIS A 112 0.86 -0.61 3.83
C HIS A 112 0.76 -1.75 2.80
N ILE A 113 1.86 -2.02 2.08
CA ILE A 113 1.97 -3.20 1.22
C ILE A 113 1.94 -4.47 2.08
N LYS A 114 2.78 -4.55 3.13
CA LYS A 114 2.80 -5.70 4.04
C LYS A 114 1.45 -5.96 4.71
N LEU A 115 0.75 -4.91 5.15
CA LEU A 115 -0.61 -5.02 5.71
C LEU A 115 -1.60 -5.57 4.67
N GLY A 116 -1.56 -5.06 3.44
CA GLY A 116 -2.41 -5.54 2.35
C GLY A 116 -2.15 -7.00 1.96
N LEU A 117 -0.87 -7.39 1.86
CA LEU A 117 -0.46 -8.76 1.55
C LEU A 117 -0.80 -9.72 2.69
N MET A 118 -0.54 -9.34 3.94
CA MET A 118 -0.90 -10.14 5.11
C MET A 118 -2.42 -10.36 5.20
N LYS A 119 -3.19 -9.32 4.88
CA LYS A 119 -4.66 -9.43 4.78
C LYS A 119 -5.08 -10.46 3.74
N GLN A 120 -4.48 -10.43 2.56
CA GLN A 120 -4.77 -11.38 1.48
C GLN A 120 -4.33 -12.80 1.84
N PHE A 121 -3.14 -12.94 2.43
CA PHE A 121 -2.60 -14.21 2.90
C PHE A 121 -3.55 -14.88 3.87
N VAL A 122 -3.97 -14.20 4.93
CA VAL A 122 -4.85 -14.81 5.92
C VAL A 122 -6.23 -15.12 5.36
N LYS A 123 -6.78 -14.28 4.46
CA LYS A 123 -8.02 -14.61 3.75
C LYS A 123 -7.92 -15.88 2.91
N ALA A 124 -6.75 -16.16 2.34
CA ALA A 124 -6.50 -17.33 1.51
C ALA A 124 -6.13 -18.60 2.31
N LEU A 125 -5.79 -18.46 3.60
CA LEU A 125 -5.53 -19.61 4.48
C LEU A 125 -6.78 -20.47 4.66
N ASP A 126 -6.55 -21.76 4.80
CA ASP A 126 -7.57 -22.70 5.25
C ASP A 126 -7.96 -22.36 6.70
N LYS A 127 -9.25 -22.08 6.92
CA LYS A 127 -9.78 -21.65 8.22
C LYS A 127 -9.83 -22.78 9.24
N GLU A 128 -9.75 -24.02 8.79
CA GLU A 128 -9.68 -25.20 9.65
C GLU A 128 -8.24 -25.75 9.80
N GLY A 129 -7.32 -25.23 8.99
CA GLY A 129 -5.91 -25.64 8.94
C GLY A 129 -5.10 -25.21 10.17
N GLU A 130 -3.97 -25.91 10.39
CA GLU A 130 -3.10 -25.65 11.54
C GLU A 130 -2.52 -24.23 11.54
N CYS A 131 -2.20 -23.67 10.37
CA CYS A 131 -1.66 -22.32 10.26
C CYS A 131 -2.66 -21.27 10.78
N PHE A 132 -3.96 -21.40 10.47
CA PHE A 132 -4.97 -20.46 10.95
C PHE A 132 -5.25 -20.64 12.44
N LYS A 133 -5.30 -21.88 12.94
CA LYS A 133 -5.43 -22.16 14.38
C LYS A 133 -4.28 -21.54 15.19
N TYR A 134 -3.04 -21.66 14.70
CA TYR A 134 -1.89 -21.02 15.32
C TYR A 134 -2.01 -19.49 15.35
N LEU A 135 -2.54 -18.86 14.30
CA LEU A 135 -2.81 -17.41 14.29
C LEU A 135 -3.80 -17.02 15.40
N CYS A 136 -4.89 -17.76 15.59
CA CYS A 136 -5.84 -17.53 16.66
C CYS A 136 -5.17 -17.61 18.05
N GLU A 137 -4.31 -18.60 18.27
CA GLU A 137 -3.58 -18.78 19.53
C GLU A 137 -2.57 -17.65 19.81
N GLN A 138 -1.88 -17.15 18.78
CA GLN A 138 -0.86 -16.09 18.94
C GLN A 138 -1.45 -14.70 19.16
N PHE A 139 -2.69 -14.49 18.72
CA PHE A 139 -3.39 -13.22 18.80
C PHE A 139 -4.76 -13.36 19.49
N PRO A 140 -4.81 -13.80 20.76
CA PRO A 140 -6.07 -13.99 21.49
C PRO A 140 -6.82 -12.68 21.74
N GLY A 141 -6.16 -11.52 21.57
CA GLY A 141 -6.78 -10.19 21.64
C GLY A 141 -7.46 -9.74 20.34
N LEU A 142 -7.30 -10.48 19.23
CA LEU A 142 -8.03 -10.23 18.00
C LEU A 142 -9.29 -11.10 17.97
N SER A 143 -10.42 -10.53 17.53
CA SER A 143 -11.62 -11.33 17.29
C SER A 143 -11.43 -12.28 16.11
N ASP A 144 -12.15 -13.40 16.12
CA ASP A 144 -12.16 -14.37 15.02
C ASP A 144 -12.50 -13.73 13.68
N ASP A 145 -13.43 -12.77 13.65
CA ASP A 145 -13.80 -12.06 12.43
C ASP A 145 -12.64 -11.19 11.90
N ASN A 146 -11.92 -10.51 12.80
CA ASN A 146 -10.75 -9.71 12.42
C ASN A 146 -9.62 -10.60 11.90
N LEU A 147 -9.40 -11.75 12.53
CA LEU A 147 -8.45 -12.76 12.06
C LEU A 147 -8.86 -13.32 10.70
N LYS A 148 -10.11 -13.74 10.51
CA LYS A 148 -10.61 -14.24 9.21
C LYS A 148 -10.45 -13.23 8.09
N GLU A 149 -10.71 -11.97 8.41
CA GLU A 149 -10.57 -10.83 7.51
C GLU A 149 -9.12 -10.35 7.33
N GLY A 150 -8.16 -10.91 8.06
CA GLY A 150 -6.74 -10.55 7.99
C GLY A 150 -6.45 -9.12 8.44
N ILE A 151 -7.18 -8.63 9.45
CA ILE A 151 -7.03 -7.29 10.01
C ILE A 151 -5.95 -7.33 11.09
N PHE A 152 -4.74 -6.90 10.70
CA PHE A 152 -3.59 -6.79 11.59
C PHE A 152 -3.14 -5.33 11.69
N VAL A 153 -2.48 -4.98 12.80
CA VAL A 153 -1.70 -3.74 12.90
C VAL A 153 -0.22 -4.01 12.67
N GLY A 154 0.57 -2.94 12.48
CA GLY A 154 2.01 -3.06 12.23
C GLY A 154 2.78 -3.90 13.27
N PRO A 155 2.53 -3.73 14.59
CA PRO A 155 3.11 -4.58 15.62
C PRO A 155 2.81 -6.08 15.45
N ASP A 156 1.59 -6.44 15.06
CA ASP A 156 1.19 -7.84 14.90
C ASP A 156 1.98 -8.53 13.79
N ILE A 157 2.15 -7.86 12.65
CA ILE A 157 2.95 -8.38 11.52
C ILE A 157 4.40 -8.57 11.92
N ARG A 158 4.99 -7.60 12.64
CA ARG A 158 6.37 -7.74 13.12
C ARG A 158 6.52 -8.90 14.10
N LYS A 159 5.51 -9.09 14.96
CA LYS A 159 5.46 -10.21 15.90
C LYS A 159 5.36 -11.53 15.14
N LEU A 160 4.49 -11.62 14.14
CA LEU A 160 4.30 -12.79 13.29
C LEU A 160 5.57 -13.20 12.54
N LEU A 161 6.21 -12.26 11.84
CA LEU A 161 7.41 -12.52 11.04
C LEU A 161 8.65 -12.88 11.87
N LYS A 162 8.61 -12.64 13.19
CA LYS A 162 9.71 -12.96 14.10
C LYS A 162 9.69 -14.43 14.55
N TYR A 163 8.55 -15.10 14.47
CA TYR A 163 8.41 -16.47 14.97
C TYR A 163 8.73 -17.49 13.88
N GLU A 164 9.90 -18.14 14.00
CA GLU A 164 10.26 -19.28 13.16
C GLU A 164 9.24 -20.43 13.28
N THR A 165 8.59 -20.56 14.45
CA THR A 165 7.51 -21.51 14.71
C THR A 165 6.27 -21.26 13.84
N PHE A 166 6.06 -20.04 13.34
CA PHE A 166 4.96 -19.79 12.41
C PHE A 166 5.20 -20.49 11.07
N VAL A 167 6.45 -20.47 10.59
CA VAL A 167 6.84 -21.14 9.35
C VAL A 167 6.71 -22.66 9.49
N THR A 168 6.97 -23.24 10.66
CA THR A 168 6.84 -24.70 10.84
C THR A 168 5.40 -25.18 10.83
N LYS A 169 4.43 -24.32 11.16
CA LYS A 169 2.98 -24.60 11.10
C LYS A 169 2.35 -24.40 9.72
N MET A 170 3.14 -23.96 8.74
CA MET A 170 2.68 -23.75 7.37
C MET A 170 2.90 -24.96 6.46
N GLU A 171 1.92 -25.19 5.59
CA GLU A 171 2.09 -26.05 4.43
C GLU A 171 3.06 -25.44 3.40
N MET A 172 3.62 -26.25 2.51
CA MET A 172 4.52 -25.75 1.45
C MET A 172 3.91 -24.64 0.59
N LYS A 173 2.59 -24.71 0.32
CA LYS A 173 1.88 -23.69 -0.45
C LYS A 173 1.83 -22.34 0.29
N GLU A 174 1.66 -22.39 1.61
CA GLU A 174 1.56 -21.22 2.47
C GLU A 174 2.93 -20.57 2.67
N LYS A 175 3.99 -21.39 2.83
CA LYS A 175 5.38 -20.92 2.90
C LYS A 175 5.77 -20.12 1.66
N LYS A 176 5.49 -20.67 0.47
CA LYS A 176 5.74 -19.96 -0.80
C LYS A 176 4.99 -18.65 -0.88
N CYS A 177 3.76 -18.57 -0.37
CA CYS A 177 3.00 -17.31 -0.33
C CYS A 177 3.60 -16.31 0.66
N LEU A 178 4.11 -16.76 1.82
CA LEU A 178 4.72 -15.90 2.84
C LEU A 178 6.02 -15.27 2.36
N GLU A 179 6.83 -15.94 1.52
CA GLU A 179 8.08 -15.40 0.96
C GLU A 179 7.88 -14.07 0.19
N PHE A 180 6.66 -13.80 -0.28
CA PHE A 180 6.31 -12.56 -0.98
C PHE A 180 5.86 -11.41 -0.07
N ILE A 181 5.80 -11.59 1.27
CA ILE A 181 5.28 -10.63 2.26
C ILE A 181 6.40 -9.90 3.03
#